data_AF-A0A0D7A884-F1
#
_entry.id   AF-A0A0D7A884-F1
#
_cell.length_a   1.000
_cell.length_b   1.000
_cell.length_c   1.000
_cell.angle_alpha   90.00
_cell.angle_beta   90.00
_cell.angle_gamma   90.00
#
_symmetry.space_group_name_H-M   'P 1'
#
loop_
_entity.id
_entity.type
_entity.pdbx_description
1 polymer ?
#
loop_
_entity_poly.entity_id
_entity_poly.type
_entity_poly.pdbx_seq_one_letter_code
_entity_poly.pdbx_strand_id
1 'polypeptide(L)'
;VRRSQRESIRPLEWWRGEKYVYGRVSGSGRVLTAPIKEIVRIPKEPPRPLAVRHRRKPTSRAKSKSVSRTEVPEEGWDDETSEQAVVLDVDRDNEEVNRRITCTARNVQLQPVANGEWRFHKIFSDSDFIAAGQMVLPPLGRKPSKRTRDNTYVFYVIEGAINLRVHATSMILAQGAMFMVPR
;
A
#
# COMPACT_ATOMS: atom_id res chain seq x y z
N VAL A 1 -31.69 9.78 -53.70
CA VAL A 1 -30.95 9.10 -52.62
C VAL A 1 -31.51 7.70 -52.43
N ARG A 2 -30.79 6.63 -52.79
CA ARG A 2 -31.21 5.24 -52.54
C ARG A 2 -31.04 4.94 -51.05
N ARG A 3 -32.14 4.67 -50.33
CA ARG A 3 -32.09 4.11 -48.97
C ARG A 3 -32.17 2.60 -49.06
N SER A 4 -31.36 1.92 -48.26
CA SER A 4 -31.43 0.47 -48.09
C SER A 4 -32.80 0.10 -47.52
N GLN A 5 -33.45 -0.93 -48.08
CA GLN A 5 -34.69 -1.52 -47.57
C GLN A 5 -34.44 -2.50 -46.41
N ARG A 6 -33.20 -2.66 -45.94
CA ARG A 6 -32.87 -3.53 -44.81
C ARG A 6 -33.29 -2.87 -43.50
N GLU A 7 -33.84 -3.67 -42.60
CA GLU A 7 -34.12 -3.23 -41.23
C GLU A 7 -32.80 -2.97 -40.49
N SER A 8 -32.69 -1.79 -39.88
CA SER A 8 -31.55 -1.45 -39.04
C SER A 8 -31.71 -2.08 -37.66
N ILE A 9 -30.83 -3.03 -37.34
CA ILE A 9 -30.87 -3.79 -36.08
C ILE A 9 -29.78 -3.25 -35.15
N ARG A 10 -30.16 -2.85 -33.93
CA ARG A 10 -29.17 -2.51 -32.89
C ARG A 10 -28.43 -3.76 -32.40
N PRO A 11 -27.14 -3.66 -32.04
CA PRO A 11 -26.38 -4.77 -31.49
C PRO A 11 -27.10 -5.46 -30.33
N LEU A 12 -26.91 -6.78 -30.21
CA LEU A 12 -27.49 -7.57 -29.13
C LEU A 12 -26.70 -7.41 -27.84
N GLU A 13 -27.43 -7.28 -26.73
CA GLU A 13 -26.88 -7.39 -25.39
C GLU A 13 -26.84 -8.87 -24.97
N TRP A 14 -25.93 -9.64 -25.56
CA TRP A 14 -25.79 -11.09 -25.31
C TRP A 14 -25.60 -11.43 -23.82
N TRP A 15 -24.99 -10.51 -23.05
CA TRP A 15 -24.79 -10.61 -21.60
C TRP A 15 -26.10 -10.58 -20.79
N ARG A 16 -27.22 -10.13 -21.38
CA ARG A 16 -28.56 -10.18 -20.77
C ARG A 16 -29.34 -11.43 -21.16
N GLY A 17 -28.86 -12.19 -22.14
CA GLY A 17 -29.60 -13.30 -22.75
C GLY A 17 -30.33 -12.93 -24.05
N GLU A 18 -30.04 -11.77 -24.66
CA GLU A 18 -30.56 -11.45 -26.00
C GLU A 18 -29.91 -12.35 -27.06
N LYS A 19 -30.70 -12.86 -28.02
CA LYS A 19 -30.19 -13.77 -29.06
C LYS A 19 -30.97 -13.67 -30.38
N TYR A 20 -30.29 -14.03 -31.46
CA TYR A 20 -30.91 -14.30 -32.75
C TYR A 20 -31.52 -15.71 -32.76
N VAL A 21 -32.77 -15.83 -33.19
CA VAL A 21 -33.40 -17.11 -33.51
C VAL A 21 -33.32 -17.29 -35.01
N TYR A 22 -32.50 -18.25 -35.45
CA TYR A 22 -32.35 -18.54 -36.87
C TYR A 22 -33.47 -19.46 -37.35
N GLY A 23 -34.01 -19.16 -38.53
CA GLY A 23 -35.04 -19.97 -39.19
C GLY A 23 -34.43 -21.10 -40.03
N ARG A 24 -35.29 -21.99 -40.52
CA ARG A 24 -34.92 -22.98 -41.54
C ARG A 24 -35.19 -22.37 -42.92
N VAL A 25 -34.25 -22.47 -43.85
CA VAL A 25 -34.46 -22.03 -45.23
C VAL A 25 -35.33 -23.08 -45.94
N SER A 26 -36.44 -22.65 -46.53
CA SER A 26 -37.41 -23.54 -47.19
C SER A 26 -36.99 -24.04 -48.58
N GLY A 27 -35.74 -23.82 -49.00
CA GLY A 27 -35.25 -24.17 -50.34
C GLY A 27 -33.90 -24.86 -50.32
N SER A 28 -33.69 -25.82 -51.25
CA SER A 28 -32.45 -26.60 -51.42
C SER A 28 -31.26 -25.81 -52.03
N GLY A 29 -31.31 -24.48 -52.00
CA GLY A 29 -30.27 -23.61 -52.55
C GLY A 29 -29.21 -23.25 -51.51
N ARG A 30 -28.01 -22.84 -51.97
CA ARG A 30 -26.96 -22.33 -51.08
C ARG A 30 -27.40 -21.04 -50.40
N VAL A 31 -27.28 -20.99 -49.08
CA VAL A 31 -27.69 -19.87 -48.23
C VAL A 31 -26.48 -18.98 -47.96
N LEU A 32 -26.49 -17.73 -48.44
CA LEU A 32 -25.37 -16.79 -48.29
C LEU A 32 -25.36 -16.08 -46.93
N THR A 33 -26.51 -15.97 -46.27
CA THR A 33 -26.67 -15.29 -44.97
C THR A 33 -27.64 -16.09 -44.11
N ALA A 34 -27.33 -16.26 -42.83
CA ALA A 34 -28.22 -16.96 -41.90
C ALA A 34 -29.61 -16.29 -41.84
N PRO A 35 -30.71 -17.03 -42.10
CA PRO A 35 -32.05 -16.46 -42.03
C PRO A 35 -32.40 -16.16 -40.57
N ILE A 36 -32.44 -14.88 -40.19
CA ILE A 36 -32.88 -14.48 -38.85
C ILE A 36 -34.42 -14.50 -38.87
N LYS A 37 -35.02 -15.41 -38.10
CA LYS A 37 -36.48 -15.50 -37.95
C LYS A 37 -36.99 -14.47 -36.95
N GLU A 38 -36.29 -14.33 -35.82
CA GLU A 38 -36.70 -13.46 -34.72
C GLU A 38 -35.48 -12.98 -33.93
N ILE A 39 -35.63 -11.81 -33.28
CA ILE A 39 -34.67 -11.27 -32.34
C ILE A 39 -35.31 -11.23 -30.96
N VAL A 40 -34.82 -12.06 -30.04
CA VAL A 40 -35.30 -12.06 -28.66
C VAL A 40 -34.59 -10.95 -27.90
N ARG A 41 -35.32 -9.87 -27.60
CA ARG A 41 -34.85 -8.74 -26.77
C ARG A 41 -35.48 -8.79 -25.40
N ILE A 42 -34.68 -8.56 -24.37
CA ILE A 42 -35.17 -8.57 -22.99
C ILE A 42 -35.44 -7.12 -22.57
N PRO A 43 -36.65 -6.78 -22.08
CA PRO A 43 -36.97 -5.42 -21.66
C PRO A 43 -35.96 -4.92 -20.62
N LYS A 44 -35.36 -3.75 -20.88
CA LYS A 44 -34.45 -3.12 -19.93
C LYS A 44 -35.27 -2.53 -18.81
N GLU A 45 -35.04 -2.97 -17.58
CA GLU A 45 -35.58 -2.26 -16.42
C GLU A 45 -35.12 -0.80 -16.47
N PRO A 46 -36.03 0.17 -16.34
CA PRO A 46 -35.62 1.57 -16.35
C PRO A 46 -34.61 1.77 -15.23
N PRO A 47 -33.42 2.34 -15.51
CA PRO A 47 -32.40 2.52 -14.50
C PRO A 47 -32.99 3.37 -13.39
N ARG A 48 -33.14 2.79 -12.20
CA ARG A 48 -33.56 3.56 -11.03
C ARG A 48 -32.45 4.56 -10.74
N PRO A 49 -32.70 5.88 -10.80
CA PRO A 49 -31.69 6.86 -10.43
C PRO A 49 -31.29 6.62 -8.98
N LEU A 50 -29.99 6.36 -8.76
CA LEU A 50 -29.39 6.20 -7.42
C LEU A 50 -29.65 7.40 -6.49
N ALA A 51 -30.04 8.55 -7.06
CA ALA A 51 -30.32 9.79 -6.35
C ALA A 51 -31.68 9.84 -5.62
N VAL A 52 -32.59 8.86 -5.82
CA VAL A 52 -33.93 8.86 -5.19
C VAL A 52 -33.97 8.09 -3.87
N ARG A 53 -32.87 7.41 -3.48
CA ARG A 53 -32.73 6.88 -2.12
C ARG A 53 -32.52 8.04 -1.14
N HIS A 54 -33.63 8.54 -0.61
CA HIS A 54 -33.73 9.49 0.50
C HIS A 54 -32.86 10.75 0.36
N ARG A 55 -33.45 11.84 -0.12
CA ARG A 55 -33.12 13.17 0.42
C ARG A 55 -33.49 13.17 1.92
N ARG A 56 -32.60 12.64 2.76
CA ARG A 56 -32.55 13.06 4.16
C ARG A 56 -32.30 14.57 4.12
N LYS A 57 -33.03 15.34 4.95
CA LYS A 57 -32.74 16.76 5.20
C LYS A 57 -31.22 16.93 5.31
N PRO A 58 -30.63 18.03 4.81
CA PRO A 58 -29.21 18.28 5.02
C PRO A 58 -28.99 18.41 6.53
N THR A 59 -28.66 17.29 7.17
CA THR A 59 -27.95 17.31 8.44
C THR A 59 -26.68 18.05 8.13
N SER A 60 -26.47 19.13 8.88
CA SER A 60 -25.26 19.93 8.87
C SER A 60 -24.08 19.02 8.61
N ARG A 61 -23.37 19.30 7.51
CA ARG A 61 -22.11 18.71 7.09
C ARG A 61 -21.39 18.20 8.33
N ALA A 62 -21.41 16.89 8.55
CA ALA A 62 -20.64 16.29 9.62
C ALA A 62 -19.20 16.71 9.34
N LYS A 63 -18.71 17.69 10.10
CA LYS A 63 -17.30 18.04 10.13
C LYS A 63 -16.61 16.69 10.27
N SER A 64 -15.79 16.34 9.28
CA SER A 64 -14.84 15.24 9.41
C SER A 64 -14.27 15.37 10.81
N LYS A 65 -14.62 14.41 11.67
CA LYS A 65 -14.16 14.38 13.05
C LYS A 65 -12.65 14.42 12.89
N SER A 66 -12.05 15.58 13.13
CA SER A 66 -10.60 15.72 13.17
C SER A 66 -10.17 14.59 14.07
N VAL A 67 -9.34 13.68 13.55
CA VAL A 67 -8.74 12.61 14.34
C VAL A 67 -8.22 13.32 15.57
N SER A 68 -8.88 13.11 16.71
CA SER A 68 -8.45 13.68 17.97
C SER A 68 -7.03 13.17 18.12
N ARG A 69 -6.05 14.09 18.13
CA ARG A 69 -4.68 13.76 18.51
C ARG A 69 -4.82 12.92 19.77
N THR A 70 -4.48 11.64 19.67
CA THR A 70 -4.39 10.79 20.85
C THR A 70 -3.36 11.48 21.72
N GLU A 71 -3.80 12.05 22.84
CA GLU A 71 -2.89 12.65 23.81
C GLU A 71 -2.01 11.50 24.29
N VAL A 72 -0.76 11.52 23.86
CA VAL A 72 0.23 10.54 24.30
C VAL A 72 0.61 10.99 25.71
N PRO A 73 0.28 10.23 26.77
CA PRO A 73 0.44 10.69 28.16
C PRO A 73 1.90 10.98 28.54
N GLU A 74 2.84 10.42 27.79
CA GLU A 74 4.29 10.50 27.99
C GLU A 74 4.96 11.65 27.21
N GLU A 75 4.20 12.45 26.46
CA GLU A 75 4.73 13.58 25.70
C GLU A 75 5.42 14.59 26.65
N GLY A 76 6.71 14.83 26.42
CA GLY A 76 7.51 15.80 27.17
C GLY A 76 8.22 15.25 28.41
N TRP A 77 8.07 13.97 28.73
CA TRP A 77 8.73 13.35 29.89
C TRP A 77 10.26 13.26 29.73
N ASP A 78 10.74 13.22 28.50
CA ASP A 78 12.16 13.04 28.16
C ASP A 78 12.86 14.34 27.71
N ASP A 79 12.20 15.49 27.85
CA ASP A 79 12.68 16.79 27.33
C ASP A 79 14.01 17.26 27.93
N GLU A 80 14.27 16.94 29.19
CA GLU A 80 15.49 17.31 29.91
C GLU A 80 16.53 16.16 29.92
N THR A 81 16.30 15.09 29.18
CA THR A 81 17.17 13.91 29.20
C THR A 81 18.51 14.19 28.51
N SER A 82 19.61 14.04 29.25
CA SER A 82 20.97 14.07 28.68
C SER A 82 21.18 12.90 27.72
N GLU A 83 21.81 13.16 26.57
CA GLU A 83 22.19 12.15 25.58
C GLU A 83 23.43 11.32 25.99
N GLN A 84 24.27 11.93 26.84
CA GLN A 84 25.57 11.43 27.20
C GLN A 84 25.60 10.99 28.66
N ALA A 85 26.27 9.89 28.91
CA ALA A 85 26.53 9.39 30.24
C ALA A 85 27.89 8.66 30.29
N VAL A 86 28.48 8.64 31.48
CA VAL A 86 29.75 7.97 31.76
C VAL A 86 29.48 6.47 31.86
N VAL A 87 30.19 5.69 31.06
CA VAL A 87 30.10 4.22 31.01
C VAL A 87 31.49 3.63 31.13
N LEU A 88 31.58 2.48 31.76
CA LEU A 88 32.82 1.70 31.81
C LEU A 88 33.02 0.98 30.47
N ASP A 89 34.15 1.27 29.82
CA ASP A 89 34.52 0.67 28.55
C ASP A 89 35.27 -0.65 28.78
N VAL A 90 34.66 -1.76 28.37
CA VAL A 90 35.24 -3.10 28.55
C VAL A 90 36.50 -3.27 27.69
N ASP A 91 36.58 -2.59 26.55
CA ASP A 91 37.73 -2.68 25.64
C ASP A 91 38.95 -1.89 26.16
N ARG A 92 38.76 -1.02 27.16
CA ARG A 92 39.80 -0.17 27.77
C ARG A 92 39.94 -0.41 29.27
N ASP A 93 40.01 -1.68 29.68
CA ASP A 93 40.25 -2.06 31.08
C ASP A 93 39.30 -1.38 32.10
N ASN A 94 38.01 -1.23 31.75
CA ASN A 94 36.98 -0.55 32.56
C ASN A 94 37.27 0.94 32.85
N GLU A 95 37.90 1.65 31.92
CA GLU A 95 37.99 3.11 31.99
C GLU A 95 36.62 3.78 31.85
N GLU A 96 36.41 4.87 32.60
CA GLU A 96 35.23 5.72 32.48
C GLU A 96 35.29 6.55 31.19
N VAL A 97 34.45 6.20 30.21
CA VAL A 97 34.34 6.91 28.94
C VAL A 97 32.96 7.54 28.82
N ASN A 98 32.93 8.81 28.45
CA ASN A 98 31.68 9.48 28.15
C ASN A 98 31.16 9.02 26.78
N ARG A 99 30.02 8.31 26.76
CA ARG A 99 29.41 7.75 25.55
C ARG A 99 27.97 8.22 25.41
N ARG A 100 27.48 8.27 24.16
CA ARG A 100 26.07 8.56 23.86
C ARG A 100 25.25 7.29 24.07
N ILE A 101 24.41 7.27 25.11
CA ILE A 101 23.60 6.09 25.49
C ILE A 101 22.14 6.28 25.11
N THR A 102 21.67 7.53 25.13
CA THR A 102 20.26 7.86 24.93
C THR A 102 20.09 8.70 23.68
N CYS A 103 18.97 8.47 22.99
CA CYS A 103 18.54 9.28 21.86
C CYS A 103 17.03 9.45 21.98
N THR A 104 16.61 10.68 22.27
CA THR A 104 15.20 11.04 22.33
C THR A 104 14.62 11.14 20.92
N ALA A 105 13.31 11.02 20.78
CA ALA A 105 12.64 11.11 19.48
C ALA A 105 12.92 12.44 18.75
N ARG A 106 13.14 13.51 19.51
CA ARG A 106 13.45 14.86 19.00
C ARG A 106 14.84 14.95 18.38
N ASN A 107 15.78 14.13 18.86
CA ASN A 107 17.18 14.21 18.47
C ASN A 107 17.54 13.26 17.31
N VAL A 108 16.55 12.56 16.76
CA VAL A 108 16.72 11.72 15.57
C VAL A 108 16.88 12.61 14.33
N GLN A 109 18.08 12.62 13.76
CA GLN A 109 18.39 13.37 12.54
C GLN A 109 18.42 12.45 11.31
N LEU A 110 17.29 12.33 10.64
CA LEU A 110 17.14 11.52 9.43
C LEU A 110 17.89 12.15 8.24
N GLN A 111 19.01 11.54 7.84
CA GLN A 111 19.79 11.98 6.68
C GLN A 111 19.32 11.23 5.41
N PRO A 112 19.17 11.93 4.26
CA PRO A 112 18.90 11.25 3.00
C PRO A 112 20.12 10.44 2.58
N VAL A 113 19.90 9.19 2.18
CA VAL A 113 21.00 8.33 1.71
C VAL A 113 21.29 8.63 0.25
N ALA A 114 22.58 8.69 -0.11
CA ALA A 114 23.02 8.90 -1.48
C ALA A 114 22.32 7.91 -2.44
N ASN A 115 21.66 8.46 -3.47
CA ASN A 115 20.93 7.74 -4.52
C ASN A 115 19.68 6.97 -4.05
N GLY A 116 19.09 7.32 -2.90
CA GLY A 116 17.86 6.71 -2.40
C GLY A 116 16.82 7.72 -1.95
N GLU A 117 15.54 7.36 -2.08
CA GLU A 117 14.42 8.15 -1.54
C GLU A 117 14.20 7.90 -0.03
N TRP A 118 14.96 7.00 0.57
CA TRP A 118 14.85 6.63 1.98
C TRP A 118 15.85 7.40 2.84
N ARG A 119 15.45 7.65 4.08
CA ARG A 119 16.25 8.36 5.07
C ARG A 119 16.72 7.42 6.15
N PHE A 120 17.91 7.66 6.68
CA PHE A 120 18.50 6.84 7.71
C PHE A 120 19.33 7.66 8.69
N HIS A 121 19.27 7.29 9.95
CA HIS A 121 20.10 7.83 11.01
C HIS A 121 20.72 6.69 11.80
N LYS A 122 22.05 6.58 11.79
CA LYS A 122 22.78 5.69 12.70
C LYS A 122 22.82 6.37 14.06
N ILE A 123 22.07 5.84 15.03
CA ILE A 123 21.91 6.45 16.35
C ILE A 123 23.01 5.96 17.28
N PHE A 124 23.16 4.64 17.37
CA PHE A 124 24.13 3.99 18.23
C PHE A 124 25.10 3.17 17.40
N SER A 125 26.35 3.17 17.84
CA SER A 125 27.38 2.27 17.35
C SER A 125 28.32 1.94 18.47
N ASP A 126 28.49 0.65 18.71
CA ASP A 126 29.43 0.12 19.67
C ASP A 126 30.43 -0.74 18.91
N SER A 127 31.59 -0.14 18.67
CA SER A 127 32.70 -0.71 17.89
C SER A 127 32.20 -1.44 16.62
N ASP A 128 32.65 -2.68 16.41
CA ASP A 128 32.20 -3.57 15.34
C ASP A 128 31.15 -4.59 15.82
N PHE A 129 30.65 -4.45 17.05
CA PHE A 129 29.75 -5.42 17.67
C PHE A 129 28.29 -5.16 17.30
N ILE A 130 27.81 -3.93 17.53
CA ILE A 130 26.41 -3.58 17.28
C ILE A 130 26.27 -2.15 16.77
N ALA A 131 25.32 -1.96 15.86
CA ALA A 131 24.86 -0.66 15.44
C ALA A 131 23.34 -0.64 15.43
N ALA A 132 22.76 0.45 15.91
CA ALA A 132 21.33 0.67 15.89
C ALA A 132 21.02 2.04 15.27
N GLY A 133 19.87 2.13 14.64
CA GLY A 133 19.48 3.34 13.95
C GLY A 133 18.04 3.30 13.49
N GLN A 134 17.53 4.46 13.10
CA GLN A 134 16.18 4.60 12.57
C GLN A 134 16.23 4.79 11.06
N MET A 135 15.28 4.16 10.38
CA MET A 135 15.12 4.27 8.94
C MET A 135 13.69 4.68 8.62
N VAL A 136 13.54 5.60 7.68
CA VAL A 136 12.23 6.01 7.15
C VAL A 136 12.20 5.78 5.65
N LEU A 137 11.28 4.92 5.23
CA LEU A 137 10.94 4.69 3.84
C LEU A 137 9.71 5.53 3.51
N PRO A 138 9.75 6.38 2.46
CA PRO A 138 8.55 7.07 2.01
C PRO A 138 7.53 6.05 1.48
N PRO A 139 6.23 6.40 1.39
CA PRO A 139 5.23 5.55 0.77
C PRO A 139 5.66 5.14 -0.64
N LEU A 140 5.55 3.85 -0.96
CA LEU A 140 6.02 3.25 -2.22
C LEU A 140 7.54 3.29 -2.44
N GLY A 141 8.29 3.89 -1.51
CA GLY A 141 9.74 3.92 -1.52
C GLY A 141 10.34 2.53 -1.39
N ARG A 142 11.47 2.32 -2.06
CA ARG A 142 12.16 1.03 -2.09
C ARG A 142 13.59 1.16 -1.58
N LYS A 143 13.94 0.33 -0.60
CA LYS A 143 15.34 0.07 -0.26
C LYS A 143 15.94 -0.93 -1.25
N PRO A 144 17.09 -0.62 -1.89
CA PRO A 144 17.78 -1.58 -2.74
C PRO A 144 18.20 -2.84 -1.97
N SER A 145 18.16 -3.98 -2.65
CA SER A 145 18.65 -5.25 -2.11
C SER A 145 20.16 -5.13 -1.85
N LYS A 146 20.57 -5.42 -0.61
CA LYS A 146 21.97 -5.48 -0.19
C LYS A 146 22.25 -6.82 0.46
N ARG A 147 23.48 -7.32 0.30
CA ARG A 147 23.97 -8.53 0.98
C ARG A 147 24.27 -8.19 2.44
N THR A 148 24.02 -9.15 3.31
CA THR A 148 24.28 -9.06 4.76
C THR A 148 25.77 -9.08 5.10
N ARG A 149 26.55 -9.85 4.34
CA ARG A 149 27.96 -10.15 4.68
C ARG A 149 28.00 -10.75 6.09
N ASP A 150 28.90 -10.29 6.94
CA ASP A 150 29.10 -10.83 8.28
C ASP A 150 28.17 -10.19 9.35
N ASN A 151 27.22 -9.34 8.94
CA ASN A 151 26.29 -8.67 9.84
C ASN A 151 24.96 -9.41 9.93
N THR A 152 24.40 -9.49 11.14
CA THR A 152 22.99 -9.86 11.35
C THR A 152 22.18 -8.60 11.57
N TYR A 153 21.08 -8.42 10.83
CA TYR A 153 20.19 -7.28 10.99
C TYR A 153 18.91 -7.68 11.68
N VAL A 154 18.47 -6.87 12.63
CA VAL A 154 17.14 -6.97 13.25
C VAL A 154 16.40 -5.67 12.99
N PHE A 155 15.16 -5.77 12.53
CA PHE A 155 14.32 -4.63 12.23
C PHE A 155 12.98 -4.76 12.97
N TYR A 156 12.47 -3.62 13.44
CA TYR A 156 11.15 -3.48 14.03
C TYR A 156 10.36 -2.42 13.25
N VAL A 157 9.12 -2.75 12.90
CA VAL A 157 8.24 -1.83 12.16
C VAL A 157 7.46 -0.97 13.17
N ILE A 158 7.92 0.27 13.37
CA ILE A 158 7.29 1.23 14.28
C ILE A 158 5.94 1.72 13.73
N GLU A 159 5.88 2.00 12.43
CA GLU A 159 4.69 2.52 11.75
C GLU A 159 4.66 2.07 10.29
N GLY A 160 3.47 1.85 9.76
CA GLY A 160 3.23 1.53 8.36
C GLY A 160 3.29 0.04 8.04
N ALA A 161 3.51 -0.26 6.76
CA ALA A 161 3.62 -1.63 6.27
C ALA A 161 4.70 -1.72 5.18
N ILE A 162 5.39 -2.85 5.14
CA ILE A 162 6.47 -3.13 4.20
C ILE A 162 6.25 -4.46 3.49
N ASN A 163 6.74 -4.55 2.26
CA ASN A 163 6.93 -5.81 1.57
C ASN A 163 8.42 -6.20 1.70
N LEU A 164 8.69 -7.11 2.64
CA LEU A 164 10.04 -7.62 2.91
C LEU A 164 10.36 -8.73 1.92
N ARG A 165 11.52 -8.65 1.28
CA ARG A 165 12.08 -9.74 0.48
C ARG A 165 13.43 -10.17 1.01
N VAL A 166 13.52 -11.42 1.48
CA VAL A 166 14.76 -12.08 1.89
C VAL A 166 15.02 -13.23 0.93
N HIS A 167 16.12 -13.14 0.17
CA HIS A 167 16.43 -14.08 -0.91
C HIS A 167 15.27 -14.22 -1.92
N ALA A 168 14.62 -15.39 -1.95
CA ALA A 168 13.50 -15.71 -2.84
C ALA A 168 12.13 -15.50 -2.18
N THR A 169 12.08 -15.34 -0.85
CA THR A 169 10.83 -15.26 -0.09
C THR A 169 10.40 -13.82 0.09
N SER A 170 9.13 -13.54 -0.21
CA SER A 170 8.50 -12.22 0.00
C SER A 170 7.39 -12.34 1.04
N MET A 171 7.33 -11.38 1.96
CA MET A 171 6.36 -11.36 3.05
C MET A 171 5.88 -9.91 3.27
N ILE A 172 4.62 -9.74 3.66
CA ILE A 172 4.08 -8.43 4.02
C ILE A 172 4.09 -8.33 5.54
N LEU A 173 4.71 -7.29 6.06
CA LEU A 173 4.81 -7.00 7.49
C LEU A 173 4.15 -5.65 7.78
N ALA A 174 3.42 -5.57 8.89
CA ALA A 174 2.74 -4.36 9.33
C ALA A 174 3.35 -3.84 10.65
N GLN A 175 2.78 -2.75 11.17
CA GLN A 175 3.15 -2.16 12.44
C GLN A 175 3.24 -3.20 13.57
N GLY A 176 4.30 -3.12 14.36
CA GLY A 176 4.58 -4.06 15.47
C GLY A 176 5.32 -5.33 15.04
N ALA A 177 5.53 -5.57 13.74
CA ALA A 177 6.28 -6.73 13.27
C ALA A 177 7.79 -6.58 13.52
N MET A 178 8.43 -7.68 13.91
CA MET A 178 9.88 -7.82 14.00
C MET A 178 10.35 -8.85 12.97
N PHE A 179 11.51 -8.61 12.36
CA PHE A 179 12.15 -9.60 11.52
C PHE A 179 13.67 -9.52 11.62
N MET A 180 14.31 -10.69 11.43
CA MET A 180 15.76 -10.85 11.43
C MET A 180 16.22 -11.25 10.03
N VAL A 181 17.33 -10.65 9.59
CA VAL A 181 18.07 -11.06 8.40
C VAL A 181 19.41 -11.63 8.88
N PRO A 182 19.57 -12.97 8.89
CA PRO A 182 20.81 -13.61 9.33
C PRO A 182 21.95 -13.38 8.32
N ARG A 183 23.17 -13.70 8.75
CA ARG A 183 24.39 -13.69 7.93
C ARG A 183 24.20 -14.50 6.64
#